data_AF-A0A7Y1ZTV2-F1
#
_entry.id   AF-A0A7Y1ZTV2-F1
#
_cell.length_a   1.000
_cell.length_b   1.000
_cell.length_c   1.000
_cell.angle_alpha   90.00
_cell.angle_beta   90.00
_cell.angle_gamma   90.00
#
_symmetry.space_group_name_H-M   'P 1'
#
loop_
_entity.id
_entity.type
_entity.pdbx_description
1 polymer ?
#
loop_
_entity_poly.entity_id
_entity_poly.type
_entity_poly.pdbx_seq_one_letter_code
_entity_poly.pdbx_strand_id
1 'polypeptide(L)'
;MTGLIVAADGVNVAQNVGFGIIAFGMIFAALCVVSTKNVVHAALWLVVVLGGVAAQYILAAAEFVAVSQVLVYIGAVMVLFLFGIMLTRARIGSEEGLNNTGWQLGIPVALVLLGLMSYVIVDTVRDTIIPDRGPAPTEALADQILSPYLVPFLAISFVLLAAAIGAIVLARKD
;
A
#
# COMPACT_ATOMS: atom_id res chain seq x y z
N MET A 1 34.25 17.62 -1.49
CA MET A 1 33.65 16.71 -2.50
C MET A 1 32.17 16.44 -2.17
N THR A 2 31.39 17.47 -1.82
CA THR A 2 30.02 17.30 -1.27
C THR A 2 28.96 18.13 -2.01
N GLY A 3 29.35 18.83 -3.09
CA GLY A 3 28.48 19.75 -3.84
C GLY A 3 28.29 19.41 -5.31
N LEU A 4 28.91 18.34 -5.84
CA LEU A 4 28.93 18.05 -7.28
C LEU A 4 28.00 16.92 -7.73
N ILE A 5 27.28 16.26 -6.81
CA ILE A 5 26.31 15.19 -7.15
C ILE A 5 24.90 15.77 -7.42
N VAL A 6 24.65 17.03 -7.07
CA VAL A 6 23.35 17.69 -7.29
C VAL A 6 23.15 18.14 -8.75
N ALA A 7 24.23 18.20 -9.55
CA ALA A 7 24.21 18.67 -10.94
C ALA A 7 24.42 17.55 -11.98
N ALA A 8 23.96 16.33 -11.68
CA ALA A 8 23.71 15.38 -12.76
C ALA A 8 22.36 15.76 -13.37
N ASP A 9 22.37 16.30 -14.59
CA ASP A 9 21.22 16.82 -15.36
C ASP A 9 20.07 15.81 -15.65
N GLY A 10 20.04 14.67 -14.95
CA GLY A 10 19.02 13.62 -15.05
C GLY A 10 18.55 13.04 -13.71
N VAL A 11 18.93 13.60 -12.56
CA VAL A 11 18.45 13.15 -11.24
C VAL A 11 17.50 14.20 -10.65
N ASN A 12 16.22 13.86 -10.54
CA ASN A 12 15.22 14.73 -9.90
C ASN A 12 15.38 14.69 -8.37
N VAL A 13 16.30 15.53 -7.87
CA VAL A 13 16.66 15.58 -6.44
C VAL A 13 15.44 15.89 -5.56
N ALA A 14 14.56 16.78 -6.01
CA ALA A 14 13.34 17.13 -5.26
C ALA A 14 12.39 15.93 -5.12
N GLN A 15 12.16 15.19 -6.21
CA GLN A 15 11.35 13.97 -6.20
C GLN A 15 11.94 12.90 -5.28
N ASN A 16 13.27 12.70 -5.30
CA ASN A 16 13.94 11.71 -4.43
C ASN A 16 13.85 12.09 -2.94
N VAL A 17 13.98 13.37 -2.61
CA VAL A 17 13.80 13.85 -1.24
C VAL A 17 12.35 13.66 -0.79
N GLY A 18 11.38 14.01 -1.64
CA GLY A 18 9.96 13.77 -1.39
C GLY A 18 9.65 12.29 -1.18
N PHE A 19 10.16 11.43 -2.05
CA PHE A 19 10.07 9.97 -1.94
C PHE A 19 10.59 9.50 -0.58
N GLY A 20 11.79 9.93 -0.19
CA GLY A 20 12.44 9.51 1.06
C GLY A 20 11.67 9.92 2.31
N ILE A 21 11.15 11.15 2.36
CA ILE A 21 10.33 11.64 3.48
C ILE A 21 9.06 10.81 3.63
N ILE A 22 8.34 10.58 2.52
CA ILE A 22 7.10 9.81 2.53
C ILE A 22 7.39 8.36 2.91
N ALA A 23 8.42 7.74 2.33
CA ALA A 23 8.81 6.36 2.62
C ALA A 23 9.18 6.16 4.10
N PHE A 24 9.94 7.10 4.68
CA PHE A 24 10.25 7.06 6.10
C PHE A 24 8.99 7.16 6.97
N GLY A 25 8.08 8.09 6.64
CA GLY A 25 6.79 8.22 7.29
C GLY A 25 5.94 6.96 7.21
N MET A 26 5.95 6.28 6.05
CA MET A 26 5.25 5.00 5.85
C MET A 26 5.83 3.88 6.71
N ILE A 27 7.16 3.76 6.79
CA ILE A 27 7.82 2.74 7.63
C ILE A 27 7.46 2.99 9.10
N PHE A 28 7.55 4.24 9.57
CA PHE A 28 7.16 4.60 10.93
C PHE A 28 5.69 4.26 11.20
N ALA A 29 4.77 4.67 10.32
CA ALA A 29 3.37 4.37 10.45
C ALA A 29 3.10 2.85 10.45
N ALA A 30 3.75 2.07 9.58
CA ALA A 30 3.62 0.62 9.54
C ALA A 30 4.10 -0.06 10.84
N LEU A 31 5.19 0.43 11.45
CA LEU A 31 5.62 -0.02 12.76
C LEU A 31 4.58 0.31 13.84
N CYS A 32 3.95 1.48 13.78
CA CYS A 32 2.86 1.85 14.66
C CYS A 32 1.63 0.95 14.46
N VAL A 33 1.29 0.56 13.22
CA VAL A 33 0.17 -0.38 12.95
C VAL A 33 0.34 -1.68 13.74
N VAL A 34 1.53 -2.29 13.69
CA VAL A 34 1.77 -3.61 14.32
C VAL A 34 2.09 -3.53 15.81
N SER A 35 2.56 -2.38 16.30
CA SER A 35 2.94 -2.20 17.71
C SER A 35 1.81 -1.67 18.58
N THR A 36 0.78 -1.06 17.98
CA THR A 36 -0.32 -0.43 18.71
C THR A 36 -1.30 -1.46 19.26
N LYS A 37 -1.58 -1.39 20.56
CA LYS A 37 -2.50 -2.32 21.25
C LYS A 37 -3.98 -2.01 21.06
N ASN A 38 -4.30 -0.87 20.45
CA ASN A 38 -5.66 -0.44 20.16
C ASN A 38 -5.92 -0.61 18.67
N VAL A 39 -6.84 -1.51 18.31
CA VAL A 39 -7.11 -1.90 16.92
C VAL A 39 -7.59 -0.72 16.07
N VAL A 40 -8.34 0.22 16.64
CA VAL A 40 -8.80 1.43 15.93
C VAL A 40 -7.61 2.34 15.60
N HIS A 41 -6.71 2.56 16.57
CA HIS A 41 -5.51 3.37 16.32
C HIS A 41 -4.57 2.69 15.32
N ALA A 42 -4.41 1.37 15.40
CA ALA A 42 -3.66 0.60 14.40
C ALA A 42 -4.25 0.78 13.00
N ALA A 43 -5.57 0.74 12.85
CA ALA A 43 -6.25 0.97 11.58
C ALA A 43 -6.05 2.42 11.06
N LEU A 44 -6.04 3.43 11.93
CA LEU A 44 -5.75 4.81 11.54
C LEU A 44 -4.31 4.99 11.05
N TRP A 45 -3.32 4.33 11.70
CA TRP A 45 -1.95 4.30 11.19
C TRP A 45 -1.85 3.62 9.83
N LEU A 46 -2.69 2.62 9.55
CA LEU A 46 -2.74 1.96 8.24
C LEU A 46 -3.26 2.91 7.15
N VAL A 47 -4.22 3.79 7.47
CA VAL A 47 -4.67 4.85 6.55
C VAL A 47 -3.50 5.77 6.17
N VAL A 48 -2.62 6.11 7.13
CA VAL A 48 -1.41 6.91 6.85
C VAL A 48 -0.47 6.19 5.88
N VAL A 49 -0.25 4.87 6.06
CA VAL A 49 0.55 4.06 5.12
C VAL A 49 -0.07 4.07 3.73
N LEU A 50 -1.37 3.84 3.60
CA LEU A 50 -2.08 3.80 2.32
C LEU A 50 -2.11 5.18 1.63
N GLY A 51 -2.22 6.26 2.40
CA GLY A 51 -2.07 7.62 1.90
C GLY A 51 -0.65 7.90 1.40
N GLY A 52 0.35 7.38 2.11
CA GLY A 52 1.74 7.38 1.66
C GLY A 52 1.92 6.65 0.32
N VAL A 53 1.30 5.46 0.15
CA VAL A 53 1.31 4.74 -1.14
C VAL A 53 0.71 5.59 -2.25
N ALA A 54 -0.43 6.25 -2.02
CA ALA A 54 -1.05 7.13 -3.02
C ALA A 54 -0.12 8.30 -3.39
N ALA A 55 0.55 8.91 -2.41
CA ALA A 55 1.53 9.96 -2.65
C ALA A 55 2.74 9.44 -3.45
N GLN A 56 3.22 8.23 -3.19
CA GLN A 56 4.28 7.59 -3.98
C GLN A 56 3.84 7.33 -5.43
N TYR A 57 2.57 6.97 -5.67
CA TYR A 57 2.05 6.83 -7.04
C TYR A 57 2.00 8.17 -7.78
N ILE A 58 1.69 9.28 -7.11
CA ILE A 58 1.79 10.61 -7.72
C ILE A 58 3.24 10.91 -8.11
N LEU A 59 4.20 10.64 -7.21
CA LEU A 59 5.63 10.80 -7.51
C LEU A 59 6.10 9.86 -8.64
N ALA A 60 5.44 8.73 -8.85
CA ALA A 60 5.71 7.80 -9.95
C ALA A 60 4.92 8.13 -11.24
N ALA A 61 4.31 9.32 -11.34
CA ALA A 61 3.51 9.76 -12.48
C ALA A 61 2.29 8.85 -12.80
N ALA A 62 1.78 8.14 -11.79
CA ALA A 62 0.66 7.19 -11.89
C ALA A 62 -0.62 7.76 -11.23
N GLU A 63 -1.12 8.87 -11.76
CA GLU A 63 -2.21 9.65 -11.16
C GLU A 63 -3.52 8.86 -11.00
N PHE A 64 -3.95 8.13 -12.04
CA PHE A 64 -5.15 7.31 -11.97
C PHE A 64 -5.06 6.23 -10.87
N VAL A 65 -3.88 5.63 -10.71
CA VAL A 65 -3.64 4.62 -9.67
C VAL A 65 -3.63 5.27 -8.28
N ALA A 66 -3.05 6.47 -8.15
CA ALA A 66 -3.08 7.23 -6.91
C ALA A 66 -4.52 7.58 -6.48
N VAL A 67 -5.35 8.07 -7.40
CA VAL A 67 -6.75 8.43 -7.11
C VAL A 67 -7.57 7.18 -6.77
N SER A 68 -7.41 6.09 -7.53
CA SER A 68 -8.10 4.84 -7.22
C SER A 68 -7.64 4.24 -5.89
N GLN A 69 -6.37 4.40 -5.50
CA GLN A 69 -5.85 4.03 -4.17
C GLN A 69 -6.61 4.74 -3.05
N VAL A 70 -6.81 6.06 -3.17
CA VAL A 70 -7.56 6.83 -2.18
C VAL A 70 -9.03 6.42 -2.18
N LEU A 71 -9.68 6.32 -3.33
CA LEU A 71 -11.11 6.02 -3.42
C LEU A 71 -11.45 4.61 -2.91
N VAL A 72 -10.67 3.61 -3.32
CA VAL A 72 -10.98 2.19 -3.02
C VAL A 72 -10.39 1.78 -1.68
N TYR A 73 -9.09 1.97 -1.45
CA TYR A 73 -8.47 1.47 -0.23
C TYR A 73 -8.81 2.35 0.97
N ILE A 74 -8.64 3.67 0.87
CA ILE A 74 -8.94 4.57 1.99
C ILE A 74 -10.46 4.79 2.11
N GLY A 75 -11.13 5.06 0.99
CA GLY A 75 -12.54 5.43 0.97
C GLY A 75 -13.52 4.29 1.25
N ALA A 76 -13.30 3.11 0.66
CA ALA A 76 -14.22 1.98 0.81
C ALA A 76 -13.70 0.93 1.82
N VAL A 77 -12.51 0.35 1.54
CA VAL A 77 -12.00 -0.80 2.30
C VAL A 77 -11.69 -0.42 3.75
N MET A 78 -10.94 0.66 3.99
CA MET A 78 -10.59 1.07 5.35
C MET A 78 -11.80 1.56 6.14
N VAL A 79 -12.76 2.23 5.50
CA VAL A 79 -14.00 2.63 6.16
C VAL A 79 -14.82 1.42 6.57
N LEU A 80 -14.98 0.42 5.68
CA LEU A 80 -15.65 -0.84 6.01
C LEU A 80 -14.91 -1.60 7.13
N PHE A 81 -13.58 -1.62 7.09
CA PHE A 81 -12.75 -2.24 8.12
C PHE A 81 -12.96 -1.55 9.48
N LEU A 82 -12.92 -0.22 9.51
CA LEU A 82 -13.18 0.59 10.71
C LEU A 82 -14.59 0.35 11.28
N PHE A 83 -15.61 0.29 10.42
CA PHE A 83 -16.96 -0.07 10.87
C PHE A 83 -17.02 -1.49 11.42
N GLY A 84 -16.36 -2.45 10.77
CA GLY A 84 -16.30 -3.85 11.21
C GLY A 84 -15.65 -4.00 12.59
N ILE A 85 -14.50 -3.36 12.83
CA ILE A 85 -13.83 -3.42 14.15
C ILE A 85 -14.65 -2.73 15.25
N MET A 86 -15.36 -1.64 14.92
CA MET A 86 -16.20 -0.92 15.89
C MET A 86 -17.46 -1.72 16.26
N LEU A 87 -18.08 -2.40 15.29
CA LEU A 87 -19.27 -3.24 15.52
C LEU A 87 -18.96 -4.53 16.28
N THR A 88 -17.77 -5.10 16.11
CA THR A 88 -17.36 -6.37 16.74
C THR A 88 -16.87 -6.22 18.18
N ARG A 89 -17.10 -5.05 18.80
CA ARG A 89 -16.84 -4.79 20.22
C ARG A 89 -15.37 -4.98 20.59
N ALA A 90 -14.45 -4.48 19.75
CA ALA A 90 -13.10 -4.15 20.22
C ALA A 90 -13.27 -3.27 21.46
N ARG A 91 -12.82 -3.74 22.64
CA ARG A 91 -12.94 -2.90 23.84
C ARG A 91 -12.12 -1.65 23.55
N ILE A 92 -12.74 -0.48 23.65
CA ILE A 92 -12.03 0.80 23.54
C ILE A 92 -11.03 0.85 24.71
N GLY A 93 -9.80 0.37 24.47
CA GLY A 93 -8.79 0.09 25.49
C GLY A 93 -7.60 -0.69 24.91
N SER A 94 -6.60 -0.98 25.75
CA SER A 94 -5.49 -1.87 25.37
C SER A 94 -5.96 -3.31 25.44
N GLU A 95 -5.95 -4.04 24.32
CA GLU A 95 -6.28 -5.46 24.34
C GLU A 95 -5.03 -6.28 24.72
N GLU A 96 -5.16 -7.10 25.76
CA GLU A 96 -4.12 -8.04 26.19
C GLU A 96 -4.19 -9.30 25.32
N GLY A 97 -3.02 -9.80 24.88
CA GLY A 97 -2.94 -11.03 24.09
C GLY A 97 -3.05 -10.87 22.56
N LEU A 98 -2.96 -9.64 22.02
CA LEU A 98 -2.91 -9.41 20.57
C LEU A 98 -1.68 -10.02 19.88
N ASN A 99 -0.60 -10.25 20.63
CA ASN A 99 0.63 -10.81 20.10
C ASN A 99 0.68 -12.33 20.30
N ASN A 100 1.09 -13.05 19.26
CA ASN A 100 1.25 -14.50 19.33
C ASN A 100 2.55 -14.87 20.08
N THR A 101 2.54 -15.97 20.85
CA THR A 101 3.72 -16.56 21.50
C THR A 101 4.88 -16.80 20.50
N GLY A 102 4.57 -17.03 19.22
CA GLY A 102 5.55 -17.18 18.14
C GLY A 102 6.28 -15.92 17.67
N TRP A 103 6.03 -14.74 18.25
CA TRP A 103 6.66 -13.48 17.82
C TRP A 103 8.20 -13.50 17.84
N GLN A 104 8.79 -14.28 18.75
CA GLN A 104 10.25 -14.47 18.84
C GLN A 104 10.84 -15.13 17.60
N LEU A 105 10.08 -15.99 16.92
CA LEU A 105 10.47 -16.58 15.63
C LEU A 105 10.03 -15.70 14.45
N GLY A 106 8.97 -14.91 14.62
CA GLY A 106 8.49 -13.97 13.60
C GLY A 106 9.50 -12.87 13.25
N ILE A 107 10.17 -12.30 14.25
CA ILE A 107 11.19 -11.25 14.05
C ILE A 107 12.37 -11.71 13.18
N PRO A 108 13.08 -12.81 13.48
CA PRO A 108 14.21 -13.25 12.66
C PRO A 108 13.76 -13.62 11.24
N VAL A 109 12.59 -14.24 11.08
CA VAL A 109 12.03 -14.54 9.75
C VAL A 109 11.76 -13.25 8.96
N ALA A 110 11.14 -12.25 9.58
CA ALA A 110 10.90 -10.96 8.94
C ALA A 110 12.20 -10.25 8.52
N LEU A 111 13.24 -10.28 9.36
CA LEU A 111 14.54 -9.70 9.05
C LEU A 111 15.26 -10.44 7.91
N VAL A 112 15.20 -11.77 7.89
CA VAL A 112 15.77 -12.57 6.78
C VAL A 112 15.04 -12.26 5.47
N LEU A 113 13.71 -12.20 5.49
CA LEU A 113 12.93 -11.87 4.29
C LEU A 113 13.20 -10.44 3.80
N LEU A 114 13.30 -9.46 4.72
CA LEU A 114 13.67 -8.09 4.39
C LEU A 114 15.06 -8.07 3.73
N GLY A 115 16.06 -8.70 4.35
CA GLY A 115 17.42 -8.76 3.83
C GLY A 115 17.50 -9.43 2.46
N LEU A 116 16.79 -10.54 2.27
CA LEU A 116 16.72 -11.25 1.00
C LEU A 116 16.06 -10.38 -0.09
N MET A 117 14.93 -9.75 0.19
CA MET A 117 14.25 -8.87 -0.77
C MET A 117 15.09 -7.64 -1.10
N SER A 118 15.70 -7.00 -0.11
CA SER A 118 16.62 -5.88 -0.35
C SER A 118 17.82 -6.32 -1.19
N TYR A 119 18.40 -7.48 -0.93
CA TYR A 119 19.50 -8.02 -1.72
C TYR A 119 19.09 -8.24 -3.18
N VAL A 120 17.99 -8.97 -3.42
CA VAL A 120 17.52 -9.27 -4.78
C VAL A 120 17.17 -8.00 -5.54
N ILE A 121 16.49 -7.04 -4.91
CA ILE A 121 16.13 -5.77 -5.54
C ILE A 121 17.40 -5.00 -5.92
N VAL A 122 18.32 -4.80 -4.97
CA VAL A 122 19.57 -4.05 -5.22
C VAL A 122 20.38 -4.72 -6.31
N ASP A 123 20.59 -6.04 -6.24
CA ASP A 123 21.34 -6.79 -7.24
C ASP A 123 20.73 -6.65 -8.66
N THR A 124 19.39 -6.68 -8.76
CA THR A 124 18.69 -6.58 -10.05
C THR A 124 18.71 -5.17 -10.64
N VAL A 125 18.52 -4.13 -9.82
CA VAL A 125 18.24 -2.77 -10.30
C VAL A 125 19.42 -1.81 -10.18
N ARG A 126 20.57 -2.25 -9.62
CA ARG A 126 21.73 -1.38 -9.33
C ARG A 126 22.21 -0.56 -10.52
N ASP A 127 22.23 -1.18 -11.69
CA ASP A 127 22.74 -0.57 -12.93
C ASP A 127 21.62 -0.06 -13.84
N THR A 128 20.37 -0.03 -13.35
CA THR A 128 19.21 0.42 -14.13
C THR A 128 18.98 1.92 -13.93
N ILE A 129 19.10 2.69 -15.01
CA ILE A 129 18.65 4.08 -15.04
C ILE A 129 17.17 4.09 -15.38
N ILE A 130 16.34 4.63 -14.49
CA ILE A 130 14.91 4.78 -14.76
C ILE A 130 14.75 5.96 -15.73
N PRO A 131 14.24 5.73 -16.95
CA PRO A 131 13.95 6.83 -17.86
C PRO A 131 12.82 7.69 -17.27
N ASP A 132 12.97 9.01 -17.40
CA ASP A 132 11.93 9.95 -17.02
C ASP A 132 10.72 9.74 -17.95
N ARG A 133 9.72 9.02 -17.46
CA ARG A 133 8.45 8.82 -18.14
C ARG A 133 7.51 9.91 -17.67
N GLY A 134 7.06 10.74 -18.62
CA GLY A 134 6.01 11.72 -18.37
C GLY A 134 4.70 11.07 -17.86
N PRO A 135 3.69 11.89 -17.53
CA PRO A 135 2.42 11.42 -16.97
C PRO A 135 1.85 10.23 -17.75
N ALA A 136 1.48 9.16 -17.06
CA ALA A 136 0.84 8.00 -17.67
C ALA A 136 -0.61 8.37 -18.04
N PRO A 137 -0.97 8.51 -19.32
CA PRO A 137 -2.31 8.97 -19.69
C PRO A 137 -3.35 7.90 -19.37
N THR A 138 -4.48 8.32 -18.81
CA THR A 138 -5.60 7.43 -18.44
C THR A 138 -6.15 6.66 -19.65
N GLU A 139 -6.12 7.27 -20.84
CA GLU A 139 -6.53 6.63 -22.09
C GLU A 139 -5.68 5.39 -22.40
N ALA A 140 -4.35 5.50 -22.32
CA ALA A 140 -3.47 4.36 -22.54
C ALA A 140 -3.72 3.23 -21.53
N LEU A 141 -4.07 3.58 -20.28
CA LEU A 141 -4.45 2.56 -19.29
C LEU A 141 -5.79 1.89 -19.65
N ALA A 142 -6.78 2.66 -20.11
CA ALA A 142 -8.06 2.13 -20.54
C ALA A 142 -7.89 1.17 -21.74
N ASP A 143 -7.06 1.52 -22.72
CA ASP A 143 -6.75 0.67 -23.86
C ASP A 143 -6.11 -0.65 -23.43
N GLN A 144 -5.17 -0.60 -22.47
CA GLN A 144 -4.57 -1.80 -21.90
C GLN A 144 -5.62 -2.67 -21.20
N ILE A 145 -6.50 -2.08 -20.41
CA ILE A 145 -7.55 -2.82 -19.67
C ILE A 145 -8.56 -3.46 -20.64
N LEU A 146 -8.95 -2.75 -21.70
CA LEU A 146 -10.02 -3.18 -22.60
C LEU A 146 -9.57 -4.02 -23.79
N SER A 147 -8.27 -4.05 -24.11
CA SER A 147 -7.71 -4.90 -25.16
C SER A 147 -6.90 -6.07 -24.60
N PRO A 148 -5.61 -5.93 -24.23
CA PRO A 148 -4.81 -7.07 -23.78
C PRO A 148 -5.29 -7.66 -22.45
N TYR A 149 -5.86 -6.85 -21.54
CA TYR A 149 -6.32 -7.31 -20.23
C TYR A 149 -7.84 -7.48 -20.13
N LEU A 150 -8.54 -7.60 -21.26
CA LEU A 150 -10.00 -7.78 -21.29
C LEU A 150 -10.45 -9.02 -20.52
N VAL A 151 -9.73 -10.13 -20.69
CA VAL A 151 -10.08 -11.40 -20.04
C VAL A 151 -9.91 -11.32 -18.51
N PRO A 152 -8.78 -10.83 -17.95
CA PRO A 152 -8.66 -10.53 -16.52
C PRO A 152 -9.73 -9.56 -16.00
N PHE A 153 -10.05 -8.50 -16.76
CA PHE A 153 -11.08 -7.53 -16.37
C PHE A 153 -12.47 -8.20 -16.21
N LEU A 154 -12.84 -9.07 -17.15
CA LEU A 154 -14.07 -9.85 -17.07
C LEU A 154 -14.04 -10.83 -15.89
N ALA A 155 -12.92 -11.52 -15.67
CA ALA A 155 -12.77 -12.45 -14.55
C ALA A 155 -12.95 -11.75 -13.20
N ILE A 156 -12.34 -10.57 -13.01
CA ILE A 156 -12.50 -9.77 -11.78
C ILE A 156 -13.95 -9.31 -11.62
N SER A 157 -14.64 -8.96 -12.70
CA SER A 157 -16.07 -8.58 -12.65
C SER A 157 -16.94 -9.72 -12.09
N PHE A 158 -16.68 -10.97 -12.50
CA PHE A 158 -17.34 -12.15 -11.92
C PHE A 158 -16.96 -12.38 -10.45
N VAL A 159 -15.69 -12.15 -10.08
CA VAL A 159 -15.24 -12.23 -8.68
C VAL A 159 -15.98 -11.20 -7.82
N LEU A 160 -16.14 -9.96 -8.30
CA LEU A 160 -16.87 -8.91 -7.58
C LEU A 160 -18.36 -9.24 -7.45
N LEU A 161 -18.97 -9.79 -8.50
CA LEU A 161 -20.35 -10.28 -8.44
C LEU A 161 -20.52 -11.39 -7.40
N ALA A 162 -19.63 -12.39 -7.42
CA ALA A 162 -19.64 -13.48 -6.46
C ALA A 162 -19.40 -12.98 -5.02
N ALA A 163 -18.48 -12.03 -4.83
CA ALA A 163 -18.21 -11.41 -3.54
C ALA A 163 -19.43 -10.63 -3.01
N ALA A 164 -20.13 -9.88 -3.87
CA ALA A 164 -21.35 -9.16 -3.51
C ALA A 164 -22.47 -10.12 -3.10
N ILE A 165 -22.73 -11.16 -3.90
CA ILE A 165 -23.72 -12.20 -3.57
C ILE A 165 -23.35 -12.88 -2.24
N GLY A 166 -22.08 -13.28 -2.08
CA GLY A 166 -21.58 -13.92 -0.87
C GLY A 166 -21.74 -13.04 0.37
N ALA A 167 -21.39 -11.75 0.27
CA ALA A 167 -21.56 -10.79 1.36
C ALA A 167 -23.04 -10.60 1.75
N ILE A 168 -23.94 -10.48 0.76
CA ILE A 168 -25.39 -10.34 1.01
C ILE A 168 -25.96 -11.58 1.68
N VAL A 169 -25.65 -12.77 1.17
CA VAL A 169 -26.14 -14.04 1.73
C VAL A 169 -25.65 -14.24 3.16
N LEU A 170 -24.39 -13.88 3.45
CA LEU A 170 -23.81 -13.99 4.79
C LEU A 170 -24.37 -12.95 5.77
N ALA A 171 -24.64 -11.72 5.30
CA ALA A 171 -25.13 -10.63 6.14
C ALA A 171 -26.65 -10.70 6.39
N ARG A 172 -27.39 -11.43 5.55
CA ARG A 172 -28.83 -11.62 5.72
C ARG A 172 -29.09 -12.41 7.01
N LYS A 173 -29.68 -11.74 7.99
CA LYS A 173 -30.45 -12.43 9.04
C LYS A 173 -31.71 -12.97 8.38
N ASP A 174 -32.03 -14.23 8.64
CA ASP A 174 -33.18 -14.96 8.07
C ASP A 174 -34.38 -14.07 7.72
#